data_AF-A0A545AG98-F1
#
_entry.id   AF-A0A545AG98-F1
#
_cell.length_a   1.000
_cell.length_b   1.000
_cell.length_c   1.000
_cell.angle_alpha   90.00
_cell.angle_beta   90.00
_cell.angle_gamma   90.00
#
_symmetry.space_group_name_H-M   'P 1'
#
loop_
_entity.id
_entity.type
_entity.pdbx_description
1 polymer ?
#
loop_
_entity_poly.entity_id
_entity_poly.type
_entity_poly.pdbx_seq_one_letter_code
_entity_poly.pdbx_strand_id
1 'polypeptide(L)'
;MTDAGGASMGDLTMMTAEQLTDLCRGIRRRGAASGPPPGSPEVDGALVDRLEADVREYRSAYYHKPVPQLPPEPLRELLPLMGWLVYEASLDRLWDVKPRSGVSPDGEDDESMAAATLVRRLANLARMLVWPEYAPRALGAIRAQALVESKRDDEAGYDAAWIYHREAEQKYRIYLDTLGQGRERARAVLDLDEVRLQLDLAATGTACRTAERVIGRWDQDFEPLYGSRSKDEQARWTQKMFDQLIDGFETGRRAVAAGERIREEHGLAHQVSEKRLILVTGLRNPAIMTCRALLLAYSLCPAMDDAGRTPVGAQTWADYQAELLGQFNEPFTALCRPVQKPDGADWPLNKDHRRSLVQLCLYLGLVTPRHELPCPVVVDDSLTLHVLDDDAVEAMSAWLAAEVDGGQRGDANTIGTASMPAFVKAVEACRHDPGAASDYRKWRLRWPQLDRYAAEPGRAERITEILRETA
;
A
#
# COMPACT_ATOMS: atom_id res chain seq x y z
N MET A 1 63.17 -6.50 15.41
CA MET A 1 62.12 -7.09 16.25
C MET A 1 60.97 -6.10 16.27
N THR A 2 60.03 -6.30 15.36
CA THR A 2 58.82 -5.51 15.21
C THR A 2 57.67 -6.49 15.40
N ASP A 3 57.02 -6.40 16.55
CA ASP A 3 55.81 -7.15 16.87
C ASP A 3 54.70 -6.71 15.91
N ALA A 4 54.40 -7.58 14.97
CA ALA A 4 53.15 -7.55 14.23
C ALA A 4 52.09 -8.21 15.11
N GLY A 5 51.39 -7.40 15.89
CA GLY A 5 50.16 -7.78 16.56
C GLY A 5 49.12 -8.15 15.50
N GLY A 6 49.02 -9.44 15.20
CA GLY A 6 47.92 -10.01 14.43
C GLY A 6 46.63 -9.79 15.22
N ALA A 7 45.83 -8.83 14.78
CA ALA A 7 44.44 -8.78 15.16
C ALA A 7 43.77 -10.06 14.64
N SER A 8 43.52 -10.98 15.57
CA SER A 8 42.62 -12.11 15.37
C SER A 8 41.28 -11.57 14.89
N MET A 9 41.01 -11.66 13.57
CA MET A 9 39.63 -11.69 13.10
C MET A 9 38.98 -12.90 13.75
N GLY A 10 38.22 -12.67 14.82
CA GLY A 10 37.45 -13.73 15.45
C GLY A 10 36.59 -14.40 14.39
N ASP A 11 36.55 -15.74 14.41
CA ASP A 11 35.65 -16.58 13.62
C ASP A 11 34.22 -16.01 13.68
N LEU A 12 33.85 -15.20 12.69
CA LEU A 12 32.46 -14.87 12.45
C LEU A 12 31.86 -16.15 11.87
N THR A 13 31.19 -16.91 12.73
CA THR A 13 30.47 -18.11 12.30
C THR A 13 29.15 -17.64 11.70
N MET A 14 28.93 -17.90 10.40
CA MET A 14 27.63 -17.68 9.73
C MET A 14 26.46 -18.18 10.58
N MET A 15 25.32 -17.47 10.53
CA MET A 15 24.14 -17.93 11.25
C MET A 15 23.65 -19.29 10.74
N THR A 16 23.27 -20.15 11.68
CA THR A 16 22.70 -21.46 11.37
C THR A 16 21.23 -21.35 10.97
N ALA A 17 20.69 -22.38 10.31
CA ALA A 17 19.28 -22.44 9.94
C ALA A 17 18.35 -22.32 11.17
N GLU A 18 18.74 -22.91 12.31
CA GLU A 18 18.01 -22.81 13.58
C GLU A 18 17.98 -21.36 14.08
N GLN A 19 19.14 -20.68 14.11
CA GLN A 19 19.25 -19.28 14.53
C GLN A 19 18.40 -18.35 13.65
N LEU A 20 18.46 -18.51 12.32
CA LEU A 20 17.66 -17.72 11.39
C LEU A 20 16.15 -17.97 11.61
N THR A 21 15.75 -19.23 11.80
CA THR A 21 14.35 -19.59 12.04
C THR A 21 13.81 -18.97 13.33
N ASP A 22 14.59 -19.03 14.41
CA ASP A 22 14.21 -18.48 15.71
C ASP A 22 14.10 -16.97 15.67
N LEU A 23 15.02 -16.29 14.97
CA LEU A 23 14.94 -14.84 14.74
C LEU A 23 13.67 -14.46 13.96
N CYS A 24 13.36 -15.15 12.85
CA CYS A 24 12.16 -14.91 12.07
C CYS A 24 10.88 -15.03 12.92
N ARG A 25 10.76 -16.13 13.67
CA ARG A 25 9.61 -16.39 14.55
C ARG A 25 9.54 -15.38 15.70
N GLY A 26 10.69 -15.03 16.27
CA GLY A 26 10.82 -14.06 17.35
C GLY A 26 10.34 -12.67 16.92
N ILE A 27 10.84 -12.17 15.78
CA ILE A 27 10.43 -10.87 15.23
C ILE A 27 8.94 -10.88 14.88
N ARG A 28 8.44 -11.91 14.18
CA ARG A 28 7.02 -12.01 13.80
C ARG A 28 6.07 -11.96 15.00
N ARG A 29 6.49 -12.47 16.16
CA ARG A 29 5.70 -12.44 17.41
C ARG A 29 5.64 -11.05 18.06
N ARG A 30 6.50 -10.10 17.70
CA ARG A 30 6.53 -8.72 18.25
C ARG A 30 5.37 -7.83 17.82
N GLY A 31 4.32 -8.40 17.21
CA GLY A 31 3.28 -7.70 16.47
C GLY A 31 2.91 -6.31 17.02
N ALA A 32 2.74 -5.34 16.10
CA ALA A 32 2.59 -3.91 16.40
C ALA A 32 1.51 -3.55 17.45
N ALA A 33 0.53 -4.43 17.67
CA ALA A 33 -0.57 -4.22 18.62
C ALA A 33 -0.27 -4.67 20.08
N SER A 34 0.78 -5.48 20.31
CA SER A 34 1.00 -6.16 21.59
C SER A 34 2.31 -5.77 22.28
N GLY A 35 3.17 -5.00 21.59
CA GLY A 35 4.55 -4.79 21.99
C GLY A 35 5.39 -6.07 21.87
N PRO A 36 6.73 -5.95 22.01
CA PRO A 36 7.61 -7.11 21.95
C PRO A 36 7.42 -8.02 23.18
N PRO A 37 7.20 -9.34 23.01
CA PRO A 37 7.27 -10.28 24.12
C PRO A 37 8.62 -10.18 24.85
N PRO A 38 8.68 -10.42 26.18
CA PRO A 38 9.94 -10.49 26.90
C PRO A 38 10.92 -11.46 26.25
N GLY A 39 12.14 -11.01 25.98
CA GLY A 39 13.19 -11.81 25.34
C GLY A 39 13.02 -12.01 23.82
N SER A 40 12.07 -11.33 23.18
CA SER A 40 11.99 -11.34 21.71
C SER A 40 13.18 -10.57 21.10
N PRO A 41 13.75 -11.06 19.99
CA PRO A 41 14.90 -10.42 19.35
C PRO A 41 14.54 -9.01 18.86
N GLU A 42 15.43 -8.05 19.09
CA GLU A 42 15.28 -6.68 18.58
C GLU A 42 15.84 -6.56 17.16
N VAL A 43 15.20 -5.73 16.34
CA VAL A 43 15.74 -5.38 15.02
C VAL A 43 16.50 -4.06 15.17
N ASP A 44 17.74 -4.18 15.62
CA ASP A 44 18.64 -3.06 15.89
C ASP A 44 19.82 -3.03 14.90
N GLY A 45 20.75 -2.09 15.12
CA GLY A 45 21.97 -2.01 14.32
C GLY A 45 22.81 -3.29 14.39
N ALA A 46 22.87 -3.96 15.55
CA ALA A 46 23.68 -5.15 15.75
C ALA A 46 23.16 -6.37 14.96
N LEU A 47 21.83 -6.56 14.90
CA LEU A 47 21.24 -7.59 14.06
C LEU A 47 21.51 -7.31 12.57
N VAL A 48 21.36 -6.06 12.13
CA VAL A 48 21.62 -5.69 10.73
C VAL A 48 23.11 -5.86 10.38
N ASP A 49 24.03 -5.51 11.28
CA ASP A 49 25.47 -5.72 11.11
C ASP A 49 25.80 -7.21 10.95
N ARG A 50 25.17 -8.09 11.75
CA ARG A 50 25.29 -9.55 11.62
C ARG A 50 24.79 -10.05 10.28
N LEU A 51 23.62 -9.59 9.83
CA LEU A 51 23.08 -9.97 8.52
C LEU A 51 24.02 -9.56 7.38
N GLU A 52 24.56 -8.33 7.44
CA GLU A 52 25.51 -7.85 6.45
C GLU A 52 26.83 -8.65 6.47
N ALA A 53 27.29 -9.08 7.64
CA ALA A 53 28.45 -9.96 7.78
C ALA A 53 28.20 -11.33 7.12
N ASP A 54 27.08 -11.98 7.41
CA ASP A 54 26.71 -13.26 6.80
C ASP A 54 26.62 -13.16 5.27
N VAL A 55 26.01 -12.11 4.73
CA VAL A 55 25.94 -11.92 3.27
C VAL A 55 27.32 -11.70 2.65
N ARG A 56 28.22 -10.97 3.32
CA ARG A 56 29.61 -10.84 2.86
C ARG A 56 30.33 -12.19 2.87
N GLU A 57 30.11 -13.00 3.90
CA GLU A 57 30.71 -14.32 4.03
C GLU A 57 30.18 -15.29 2.98
N TYR A 58 28.86 -15.34 2.76
CA TYR A 58 28.24 -16.15 1.70
C TYR A 58 28.84 -15.83 0.33
N ARG A 59 29.02 -14.55 0.02
CA ARG A 59 29.65 -14.11 -1.22
C ARG A 59 31.12 -14.54 -1.29
N SER A 60 31.88 -14.34 -0.21
CA SER A 60 33.30 -14.69 -0.16
C SER A 60 33.55 -16.20 -0.34
N ALA A 61 32.76 -17.03 0.36
CA ALA A 61 32.93 -18.48 0.37
C ALA A 61 32.38 -19.17 -0.88
N TYR A 62 31.25 -18.68 -1.43
CA TYR A 62 30.49 -19.44 -2.43
C TYR A 62 30.39 -18.77 -3.80
N TYR A 63 30.60 -17.45 -3.93
CA TYR A 63 30.43 -16.74 -5.20
C TYR A 63 31.73 -16.67 -6.02
N HIS A 64 32.08 -17.77 -6.68
CA HIS A 64 33.19 -17.85 -7.63
C HIS A 64 32.71 -17.84 -9.09
N LYS A 65 33.55 -17.40 -10.03
CA LYS A 65 33.24 -17.41 -11.47
C LYS A 65 33.86 -18.64 -12.17
N PRO A 66 33.13 -19.33 -13.05
CA PRO A 66 31.71 -19.14 -13.39
C PRO A 66 30.79 -19.53 -12.23
N VAL A 67 29.70 -18.79 -12.07
CA VAL A 67 28.75 -19.01 -10.96
C VAL A 67 27.89 -20.24 -11.29
N PRO A 68 27.83 -21.25 -10.40
CA PRO A 68 26.91 -22.37 -10.55
C PRO A 68 25.45 -21.92 -10.69
N GLN A 69 24.67 -22.64 -11.49
CA GLN A 69 23.24 -22.33 -11.69
C GLN A 69 22.41 -22.54 -10.42
N LEU A 70 22.82 -23.47 -9.55
CA LEU A 70 22.16 -23.77 -8.29
C LEU A 70 23.05 -23.36 -7.11
N PRO A 71 22.46 -22.85 -6.01
CA PRO A 71 23.22 -22.63 -4.80
C PRO A 71 23.77 -23.97 -4.26
N PRO A 72 24.98 -23.95 -3.67
CA PRO A 72 25.53 -25.09 -2.93
C PRO A 72 24.59 -25.56 -1.81
N GLU A 73 24.68 -26.84 -1.44
CA GLU A 73 23.76 -27.47 -0.48
C GLU A 73 23.58 -26.68 0.84
N PRO A 74 24.64 -26.14 1.49
CA PRO A 74 24.46 -25.32 2.69
C PRO A 74 23.60 -24.08 2.48
N LEU A 75 23.69 -23.45 1.30
CA LEU A 75 22.94 -22.23 1.01
C LEU A 75 21.51 -22.49 0.55
N ARG A 76 21.17 -23.70 0.10
CA ARG A 76 19.79 -24.05 -0.29
C ARG A 76 18.81 -23.93 0.87
N GLU A 77 19.25 -24.24 2.08
CA GLU A 77 18.45 -24.07 3.29
C GLU A 77 18.53 -22.65 3.86
N LEU A 78 19.73 -22.04 3.83
CA LEU A 78 19.97 -20.75 4.46
C LEU A 78 19.38 -19.57 3.67
N LEU A 79 19.42 -19.58 2.33
CA LEU A 79 18.95 -18.45 1.51
C LEU A 79 17.45 -18.14 1.68
N PRO A 80 16.54 -19.13 1.66
CA PRO A 80 15.12 -18.87 1.96
C PRO A 80 14.90 -18.27 3.34
N LEU A 81 15.61 -18.75 4.36
CA LEU A 81 15.52 -18.27 5.74
C LEU A 81 16.10 -16.85 5.89
N MET A 82 17.22 -16.58 5.24
CA MET A 82 17.80 -15.24 5.17
C MET A 82 16.84 -14.26 4.49
N GLY A 83 16.23 -14.66 3.37
CA GLY A 83 15.22 -13.85 2.69
C GLY A 83 13.99 -13.59 3.57
N TRP A 84 13.55 -14.58 4.35
CA TRP A 84 12.46 -14.42 5.31
C TRP A 84 12.84 -13.47 6.46
N LEU A 85 14.05 -13.59 7.01
CA LEU A 85 14.52 -12.73 8.09
C LEU A 85 14.62 -11.28 7.64
N VAL A 86 15.17 -11.03 6.44
CA VAL A 86 15.24 -9.70 5.82
C VAL A 86 13.83 -9.11 5.62
N TYR A 87 12.87 -9.93 5.18
CA TYR A 87 11.47 -9.53 5.07
C TYR A 87 10.91 -9.09 6.44
N GLU A 88 11.00 -9.94 7.46
CA GLU A 88 10.48 -9.66 8.81
C GLU A 88 11.13 -8.43 9.43
N ALA A 89 12.45 -8.32 9.38
CA ALA A 89 13.20 -7.20 9.92
C ALA A 89 12.82 -5.87 9.24
N SER A 90 12.65 -5.89 7.91
CA SER A 90 12.26 -4.68 7.17
C SER A 90 10.83 -4.26 7.47
N LEU A 91 9.91 -5.22 7.67
CA LEU A 91 8.53 -4.96 8.02
C LEU A 91 8.39 -4.43 9.46
N ASP A 92 9.14 -5.01 10.40
CA ASP A 92 9.17 -4.57 11.80
C ASP A 92 9.60 -3.10 11.90
N ARG A 93 10.73 -2.73 11.28
CA ARG A 93 11.22 -1.34 11.27
C ARG A 93 10.32 -0.39 10.48
N LEU A 94 9.64 -0.87 9.44
CA LEU A 94 8.72 -0.04 8.66
C LEU A 94 7.59 0.54 9.53
N TRP A 95 7.13 -0.18 10.57
CA TRP A 95 6.07 0.30 11.46
C TRP A 95 6.52 1.47 12.33
N ASP A 96 7.81 1.56 12.65
CA ASP A 96 8.40 2.62 13.47
C ASP A 96 8.64 3.92 12.67
N VAL A 97 8.61 3.85 11.33
CA VAL A 97 8.74 5.03 10.46
C VAL A 97 7.44 5.84 10.44
N LYS A 98 7.47 7.07 10.95
CA LYS A 98 6.29 7.96 10.99
C LYS A 98 6.09 8.71 9.67
N PRO A 99 4.84 8.89 9.19
CA PRO A 99 4.54 9.81 8.10
C PRO A 99 4.88 11.25 8.45
N ARG A 100 5.46 12.01 7.51
CA ARG A 100 5.82 13.43 7.72
C ARG A 100 4.61 14.30 8.08
N SER A 101 3.43 13.99 7.54
CA SER A 101 2.17 14.69 7.87
C SER A 101 1.77 14.61 9.35
N GLY A 102 2.41 13.74 10.15
CA GLY A 102 2.20 13.59 11.59
C GLY A 102 3.38 14.03 12.46
N VAL A 103 4.42 14.64 11.88
CA VAL A 103 5.61 15.11 12.63
C VAL A 103 5.48 16.60 12.88
N SER A 104 5.60 17.01 14.15
CA SER A 104 5.66 18.43 14.53
C SER A 104 6.90 19.09 13.91
N PRO A 105 6.83 20.35 13.43
CA PRO A 105 7.97 21.04 12.81
C PRO A 105 9.25 21.06 13.67
N ASP A 106 9.11 20.94 14.98
CA ASP A 106 10.18 21.08 15.97
C ASP A 106 10.71 19.74 16.55
N GLY A 107 10.31 18.58 16.01
CA GLY A 107 10.72 17.27 16.53
C GLY A 107 11.69 16.53 15.61
N GLU A 108 12.97 16.48 16.00
CA GLU A 108 13.92 15.47 15.50
C GLU A 108 13.36 14.08 15.82
N ASP A 109 12.76 13.43 14.81
CA ASP A 109 12.24 12.07 14.93
C ASP A 109 13.37 11.05 14.69
N ASP A 110 14.41 11.13 15.54
CA ASP A 110 15.64 10.34 15.44
C ASP A 110 15.34 8.84 15.36
N GLU A 111 14.32 8.36 16.07
CA GLU A 111 13.88 6.96 16.04
C GLU A 111 13.32 6.57 14.66
N SER A 112 12.45 7.41 14.07
CA SER A 112 11.91 7.19 12.72
C SER A 112 13.01 7.27 11.65
N MET A 113 13.96 8.20 11.79
CA MET A 113 15.12 8.30 10.90
C MET A 113 16.07 7.09 11.05
N ALA A 114 16.29 6.61 12.26
CA ALA A 114 17.06 5.40 12.53
C ALA A 114 16.36 4.17 11.92
N ALA A 115 15.05 4.01 12.12
CA ALA A 115 14.27 2.94 11.51
C ALA A 115 14.32 2.99 9.97
N ALA A 116 14.15 4.17 9.36
CA ALA A 116 14.28 4.37 7.92
C ALA A 116 15.68 4.01 7.41
N THR A 117 16.72 4.30 8.19
CA THR A 117 18.11 3.92 7.88
C THR A 117 18.29 2.41 7.91
N LEU A 118 17.75 1.71 8.91
CA LEU A 118 17.80 0.25 9.00
C LEU A 118 17.05 -0.41 7.82
N VAL A 119 15.87 0.10 7.44
CA VAL A 119 15.13 -0.39 6.25
C VAL A 119 15.98 -0.25 4.98
N ARG A 120 16.67 0.88 4.80
CA ARG A 120 17.56 1.11 3.65
C ARG A 120 18.72 0.11 3.60
N ARG A 121 19.32 -0.17 4.76
CA ARG A 121 20.41 -1.16 4.89
C ARG A 121 19.92 -2.57 4.54
N LEU A 122 18.75 -2.97 5.06
CA LEU A 122 18.13 -4.25 4.73
C LEU A 122 17.78 -4.39 3.25
N ALA A 123 17.32 -3.30 2.60
CA ALA A 123 17.08 -3.29 1.16
C ALA A 123 18.38 -3.44 0.35
N ASN A 124 19.47 -2.80 0.78
CA ASN A 124 20.79 -2.99 0.18
C ASN A 124 21.30 -4.42 0.35
N LEU A 125 21.07 -5.02 1.52
CA LEU A 125 21.39 -6.42 1.75
C LEU A 125 20.61 -7.33 0.79
N ALA A 126 19.30 -7.10 0.60
CA ALA A 126 18.51 -7.84 -0.37
C ALA A 126 19.06 -7.74 -1.81
N ARG A 127 19.63 -6.58 -2.19
CA ARG A 127 20.30 -6.38 -3.48
C ARG A 127 21.63 -7.13 -3.59
N MET A 128 22.29 -7.38 -2.47
CA MET A 128 23.63 -7.97 -2.39
C MET A 128 23.64 -9.49 -2.19
N LEU A 129 22.49 -10.10 -1.88
CA LEU A 129 22.37 -11.55 -1.71
C LEU A 129 22.97 -12.33 -2.88
N VAL A 130 23.58 -13.45 -2.56
CA VAL A 130 24.07 -14.43 -3.54
C VAL A 130 22.91 -15.35 -3.91
N TRP A 131 22.75 -15.67 -5.20
CA TRP A 131 21.57 -16.40 -5.73
C TRP A 131 20.24 -15.85 -5.21
N PRO A 132 19.97 -14.54 -5.39
CA PRO A 132 18.84 -13.86 -4.77
C PRO A 132 17.48 -14.43 -5.19
N GLU A 133 17.39 -15.11 -6.33
CA GLU A 133 16.21 -15.84 -6.79
C GLU A 133 15.81 -17.01 -5.87
N TYR A 134 16.73 -17.52 -5.03
CA TYR A 134 16.46 -18.52 -3.99
C TYR A 134 16.23 -17.90 -2.60
N ALA A 135 16.22 -16.57 -2.50
CA ALA A 135 15.83 -15.81 -1.32
C ALA A 135 14.71 -14.79 -1.64
N PRO A 136 13.63 -15.20 -2.33
CA PRO A 136 12.68 -14.28 -2.97
C PRO A 136 11.99 -13.30 -2.01
N ARG A 137 11.80 -13.72 -0.76
CA ARG A 137 11.21 -12.88 0.31
C ARG A 137 12.02 -11.61 0.60
N ALA A 138 13.32 -11.61 0.32
CA ALA A 138 14.16 -10.43 0.49
C ALA A 138 13.70 -9.23 -0.36
N LEU A 139 12.97 -9.45 -1.47
CA LEU A 139 12.37 -8.37 -2.26
C LEU A 139 11.42 -7.49 -1.44
N GLY A 140 10.82 -8.03 -0.36
CA GLY A 140 10.01 -7.24 0.55
C GLY A 140 10.75 -6.09 1.23
N ALA A 141 12.08 -6.16 1.37
CA ALA A 141 12.86 -5.04 1.90
C ALA A 141 12.95 -3.86 0.92
N ILE A 142 13.00 -4.13 -0.39
CA ILE A 142 12.95 -3.07 -1.42
C ILE A 142 11.57 -2.40 -1.39
N ARG A 143 10.49 -3.17 -1.22
CA ARG A 143 9.15 -2.62 -0.95
C ARG A 143 9.10 -1.78 0.32
N ALA A 144 9.70 -2.25 1.40
CA ALA A 144 9.73 -1.48 2.65
C ALA A 144 10.43 -0.13 2.43
N GLN A 145 11.53 -0.11 1.67
CA GLN A 145 12.21 1.13 1.27
C GLN A 145 11.31 2.04 0.43
N ALA A 146 10.56 1.50 -0.55
CA ALA A 146 9.58 2.27 -1.31
C ALA A 146 8.52 2.92 -0.41
N LEU A 147 8.02 2.17 0.57
CA LEU A 147 7.03 2.66 1.53
C LEU A 147 7.61 3.74 2.45
N VAL A 148 8.87 3.61 2.89
CA VAL A 148 9.59 4.65 3.64
C VAL A 148 9.66 5.95 2.84
N GLU A 149 10.06 5.92 1.56
CA GLU A 149 10.08 7.13 0.74
C GLU A 149 8.68 7.73 0.57
N SER A 150 7.65 6.89 0.35
CA SER A 150 6.27 7.39 0.23
C SER A 150 5.73 8.03 1.51
N LYS A 151 6.27 7.68 2.70
CA LYS A 151 5.91 8.28 3.99
C LYS A 151 6.47 9.69 4.17
N ARG A 152 7.47 10.09 3.37
CA ARG A 152 7.95 11.49 3.33
C ARG A 152 6.87 12.46 2.92
N ASP A 153 5.87 11.97 2.18
CA ASP A 153 4.69 12.71 1.79
C ASP A 153 5.04 14.02 1.04
N ASP A 154 6.08 13.98 0.20
CA ASP A 154 6.60 15.04 -0.69
C ASP A 154 6.67 14.50 -2.15
N GLU A 155 6.67 15.38 -3.17
CA GLU A 155 6.77 14.93 -4.59
C GLU A 155 8.02 14.08 -4.81
N ALA A 156 9.16 14.52 -4.26
CA ALA A 156 10.44 13.81 -4.36
C ALA A 156 10.40 12.40 -3.74
N GLY A 157 9.71 12.22 -2.61
CA GLY A 157 9.53 10.93 -1.95
C GLY A 157 8.63 9.99 -2.75
N TYR A 158 7.58 10.52 -3.38
CA TYR A 158 6.76 9.72 -4.30
C TYR A 158 7.54 9.27 -5.54
N ASP A 159 8.28 10.18 -6.17
CA ASP A 159 9.13 9.83 -7.31
C ASP A 159 10.21 8.80 -6.93
N ALA A 160 10.82 8.93 -5.74
CA ALA A 160 11.76 7.95 -5.20
C ALA A 160 11.10 6.59 -4.91
N ALA A 161 9.88 6.57 -4.34
CA ALA A 161 9.13 5.34 -4.13
C ALA A 161 8.87 4.58 -5.45
N TRP A 162 8.51 5.30 -6.51
CA TRP A 162 8.31 4.72 -7.85
C TRP A 162 9.58 4.15 -8.48
N ILE A 163 10.76 4.67 -8.15
CA ILE A 163 12.04 4.05 -8.55
C ILE A 163 12.15 2.66 -7.91
N TYR A 164 11.88 2.55 -6.61
CA TYR A 164 12.00 1.28 -5.89
C TYR A 164 10.91 0.26 -6.24
N HIS A 165 9.68 0.70 -6.53
CA HIS A 165 8.61 -0.19 -7.03
C HIS A 165 9.00 -0.81 -8.38
N ARG A 166 9.54 0.00 -9.31
CA ARG A 166 10.03 -0.48 -10.60
C ARG A 166 11.24 -1.41 -10.47
N GLU A 167 12.14 -1.11 -9.54
CA GLU A 167 13.27 -1.99 -9.23
C GLU A 167 12.80 -3.37 -8.72
N ALA A 168 11.86 -3.38 -7.76
CA ALA A 168 11.34 -4.62 -7.19
C ALA A 168 10.61 -5.46 -8.25
N GLU A 169 9.85 -4.82 -9.14
CA GLU A 169 9.23 -5.47 -10.29
C GLU A 169 10.24 -6.06 -11.26
N GLN A 170 11.27 -5.30 -11.63
CA GLN A 170 12.31 -5.78 -12.53
C GLN A 170 13.05 -6.99 -11.94
N LYS A 171 13.38 -6.94 -10.65
CA LYS A 171 14.03 -8.06 -9.94
C LYS A 171 13.14 -9.28 -9.86
N TYR A 172 11.84 -9.12 -9.58
CA TYR A 172 10.87 -10.21 -9.60
C TYR A 172 10.91 -10.95 -10.96
N ARG A 173 10.85 -10.21 -12.08
CA ARG A 173 10.92 -10.79 -13.42
C ARG A 173 12.24 -11.52 -13.67
N ILE A 174 13.35 -10.88 -13.34
CA ILE A 174 14.69 -11.49 -13.47
C ILE A 174 14.77 -12.79 -12.67
N TYR A 175 14.30 -12.80 -11.42
CA TYR A 175 14.39 -13.98 -10.56
C TYR A 175 13.54 -15.13 -11.12
N LEU A 176 12.33 -14.82 -11.60
CA LEU A 176 11.46 -15.81 -12.24
C LEU A 176 12.10 -16.45 -13.49
N ASP A 177 12.81 -15.64 -14.28
CA ASP A 177 13.51 -16.06 -15.50
C ASP A 177 14.78 -16.87 -15.21
N THR A 178 15.47 -16.59 -14.10
CA THR A 178 16.75 -17.25 -13.75
C THR A 178 16.59 -18.50 -12.88
N LEU A 179 15.43 -18.71 -12.26
CA LEU A 179 15.16 -19.94 -11.50
C LEU A 179 15.39 -21.19 -12.38
N GLY A 180 16.03 -22.21 -11.82
CA GLY A 180 16.24 -23.51 -12.47
C GLY A 180 14.96 -24.31 -12.71
N GLN A 181 15.09 -25.60 -13.03
CA GLN A 181 13.95 -26.54 -13.13
C GLN A 181 13.82 -27.41 -11.86
N GLY A 182 12.64 -27.99 -11.61
CA GLY A 182 12.42 -28.97 -10.54
C GLY A 182 11.62 -28.48 -9.33
N ARG A 183 11.65 -29.24 -8.23
CA ARG A 183 10.82 -28.99 -7.02
C ARG A 183 11.20 -27.70 -6.27
N GLU A 184 12.49 -27.35 -6.26
CA GLU A 184 12.99 -26.11 -5.67
C GLU A 184 12.45 -24.87 -6.39
N ARG A 185 12.27 -24.95 -7.72
CA ARG A 185 11.60 -23.92 -8.52
C ARG A 185 10.18 -23.67 -8.03
N ALA A 186 9.40 -24.73 -7.82
CA ALA A 186 7.99 -24.58 -7.43
C ALA A 186 7.83 -23.83 -6.09
N ARG A 187 8.71 -24.10 -5.11
CA ARG A 187 8.73 -23.34 -3.84
C ARG A 187 9.13 -21.89 -4.07
N ALA A 188 10.22 -21.65 -4.80
CA ALA A 188 10.71 -20.30 -5.04
C ALA A 188 9.72 -19.44 -5.83
N VAL A 189 9.00 -20.02 -6.80
CA VAL A 189 7.93 -19.35 -7.54
C VAL A 189 6.78 -18.97 -6.62
N LEU A 190 6.32 -19.87 -5.75
CA LEU A 190 5.28 -19.53 -4.77
C LEU A 190 5.72 -18.39 -3.84
N ASP A 191 6.93 -18.46 -3.29
CA ASP A 191 7.44 -17.38 -2.44
C ASP A 191 7.59 -16.05 -3.22
N LEU A 192 7.98 -16.09 -4.51
CA LEU A 192 8.03 -14.91 -5.39
C LEU A 192 6.63 -14.33 -5.62
N ASP A 193 5.64 -15.16 -5.91
CA ASP A 193 4.26 -14.72 -6.16
C ASP A 193 3.62 -14.11 -4.91
N GLU A 194 3.85 -14.72 -3.75
CA GLU A 194 3.38 -14.19 -2.47
C GLU A 194 4.02 -12.83 -2.16
N VAL A 195 5.30 -12.65 -2.45
CA VAL A 195 5.96 -11.35 -2.30
C VAL A 195 5.47 -10.35 -3.34
N ARG A 196 5.28 -10.78 -4.59
CA ARG A 196 4.77 -9.95 -5.68
C ARG A 196 3.43 -9.32 -5.35
N LEU A 197 2.51 -10.07 -4.73
CA LEU A 197 1.24 -9.54 -4.24
C LEU A 197 1.44 -8.35 -3.29
N GLN A 198 2.42 -8.44 -2.38
CA GLN A 198 2.74 -7.36 -1.46
C GLN A 198 3.42 -6.16 -2.15
N LEU A 199 4.29 -6.42 -3.14
CA LEU A 199 4.93 -5.37 -3.96
C LEU A 199 3.85 -4.56 -4.70
N ASP A 200 2.95 -5.26 -5.40
CA ASP A 200 1.90 -4.65 -6.22
C ASP A 200 0.89 -3.89 -5.35
N LEU A 201 0.54 -4.42 -4.17
CA LEU A 201 -0.25 -3.69 -3.17
C LEU A 201 0.42 -2.36 -2.76
N ALA A 202 1.73 -2.36 -2.53
CA ALA A 202 2.45 -1.17 -2.11
C ALA A 202 2.50 -0.11 -3.23
N ALA A 203 2.74 -0.52 -4.48
CA ALA A 203 2.73 0.39 -5.64
C ALA A 203 1.34 1.00 -5.87
N THR A 204 0.28 0.20 -5.79
CA THR A 204 -1.12 0.67 -5.86
C THR A 204 -1.41 1.68 -4.75
N GLY A 205 -0.95 1.40 -3.53
CA GLY A 205 -1.08 2.30 -2.39
C GLY A 205 -0.31 3.63 -2.58
N THR A 206 0.88 3.59 -3.18
CA THR A 206 1.65 4.81 -3.52
C THR A 206 0.89 5.68 -4.51
N ALA A 207 0.32 5.11 -5.58
CA ALA A 207 -0.50 5.84 -6.54
C ALA A 207 -1.68 6.57 -5.87
N CYS A 208 -2.44 5.86 -5.02
CA CYS A 208 -3.56 6.44 -4.29
C CYS A 208 -3.10 7.57 -3.35
N ARG A 209 -2.00 7.35 -2.62
CA ARG A 209 -1.48 8.30 -1.63
C ARG A 209 -0.99 9.60 -2.28
N THR A 210 -0.34 9.52 -3.45
CA THR A 210 0.04 10.72 -4.20
C THR A 210 -1.18 11.55 -4.56
N ALA A 211 -2.23 10.91 -5.12
CA ALA A 211 -3.45 11.61 -5.49
C ALA A 211 -4.18 12.21 -4.27
N GLU A 212 -4.32 11.44 -3.20
CA GLU A 212 -4.94 11.89 -1.94
C GLU A 212 -4.32 13.14 -1.35
N ARG A 213 -2.99 13.21 -1.35
CA ARG A 213 -2.30 14.36 -0.80
C ARG A 213 -2.50 15.59 -1.67
N VAL A 214 -2.29 15.47 -2.98
CA VAL A 214 -2.44 16.59 -3.91
C VAL A 214 -3.87 17.12 -3.88
N ILE A 215 -4.86 16.23 -3.90
CA ILE A 215 -6.28 16.59 -3.85
C ILE A 215 -6.65 17.18 -2.48
N GLY A 216 -6.19 16.58 -1.39
CA GLY A 216 -6.61 16.91 -0.03
C GLY A 216 -5.90 18.12 0.59
N ARG A 217 -4.69 18.43 0.13
CA ARG A 217 -3.83 19.51 0.66
C ARG A 217 -3.46 20.56 -0.38
N TRP A 218 -4.23 20.68 -1.46
CA TRP A 218 -3.98 21.69 -2.49
C TRP A 218 -3.83 23.10 -1.90
N ASP A 219 -4.76 23.48 -1.03
CA ASP A 219 -4.81 24.77 -0.32
C ASP A 219 -3.56 25.06 0.54
N GLN A 220 -2.86 24.03 0.98
CA GLN A 220 -1.74 24.15 1.91
C GLN A 220 -0.39 24.03 1.22
N ASP A 221 -0.26 23.01 0.37
CA ASP A 221 1.02 22.62 -0.20
C ASP A 221 1.28 23.29 -1.55
N PHE A 222 0.23 23.68 -2.28
CA PHE A 222 0.33 24.09 -3.68
C PHE A 222 -0.18 25.50 -3.92
N GLU A 223 -1.30 25.89 -3.31
CA GLU A 223 -1.86 27.23 -3.44
C GLU A 223 -0.88 28.36 -3.04
N PRO A 224 -0.09 28.25 -1.95
CA PRO A 224 0.90 29.29 -1.63
C PRO A 224 2.03 29.42 -2.67
N LEU A 225 2.32 28.34 -3.41
CA LEU A 225 3.41 28.28 -4.39
C LEU A 225 2.97 28.77 -5.78
N TYR A 226 1.73 28.45 -6.16
CA TYR A 226 1.23 28.63 -7.53
C TYR A 226 0.03 29.58 -7.62
N GLY A 227 -0.52 29.99 -6.48
CA GLY A 227 -1.82 30.66 -6.36
C GLY A 227 -3.00 29.70 -6.56
N SER A 228 -4.17 30.04 -6.01
CA SER A 228 -5.40 29.24 -6.10
C SER A 228 -5.86 28.93 -7.54
N ARG A 229 -5.33 29.66 -8.52
CA ARG A 229 -5.87 29.74 -9.89
C ARG A 229 -4.92 29.32 -11.00
N SER A 230 -3.77 28.72 -10.69
CA SER A 230 -2.92 28.18 -11.77
C SER A 230 -3.61 26.97 -12.41
N LYS A 231 -4.45 27.23 -13.42
CA LYS A 231 -5.16 26.21 -14.19
C LYS A 231 -4.18 25.23 -14.83
N ASP A 232 -3.06 25.74 -15.32
CA ASP A 232 -2.02 24.93 -15.95
C ASP A 232 -1.39 23.94 -14.96
N GLU A 233 -1.16 24.38 -13.72
CA GLU A 233 -0.60 23.53 -12.67
C GLU A 233 -1.62 22.49 -12.18
N GLN A 234 -2.90 22.88 -12.04
CA GLN A 234 -3.98 21.93 -11.76
C GLN A 234 -4.09 20.87 -12.87
N ALA A 235 -4.06 21.27 -14.14
CA ALA A 235 -4.10 20.36 -15.28
C ALA A 235 -2.88 19.41 -15.30
N ARG A 236 -1.68 19.92 -15.01
CA ARG A 236 -0.45 19.12 -14.90
C ARG A 236 -0.58 18.04 -13.84
N TRP A 237 -1.04 18.41 -12.64
CA TRP A 237 -1.22 17.46 -11.54
C TRP A 237 -2.35 16.48 -11.81
N THR A 238 -3.49 16.94 -12.34
CA THR A 238 -4.59 16.07 -12.77
C THR A 238 -4.09 14.99 -13.70
N GLN A 239 -3.31 15.34 -14.73
CA GLN A 239 -2.73 14.36 -15.64
C GLN A 239 -1.75 13.42 -14.93
N LYS A 240 -0.79 13.96 -14.17
CA LYS A 240 0.20 13.14 -13.45
C LYS A 240 -0.47 12.12 -12.52
N MET A 241 -1.47 12.56 -11.75
CA MET A 241 -2.23 11.70 -10.84
C MET A 241 -3.03 10.66 -11.62
N PHE A 242 -3.71 11.06 -12.70
CA PHE A 242 -4.51 10.14 -13.51
C PHE A 242 -3.64 9.02 -14.07
N ASP A 243 -2.51 9.34 -14.71
CA ASP A 243 -1.57 8.35 -15.27
C ASP A 243 -1.07 7.38 -14.18
N GLN A 244 -0.68 7.91 -13.01
CA GLN A 244 -0.24 7.11 -11.87
C GLN A 244 -1.36 6.22 -11.30
N LEU A 245 -2.61 6.70 -11.27
CA LEU A 245 -3.76 5.94 -10.78
C LEU A 245 -4.13 4.81 -11.74
N ILE A 246 -4.03 5.01 -13.06
CA ILE A 246 -4.23 3.95 -14.05
C ILE A 246 -3.12 2.88 -13.92
N ASP A 247 -1.85 3.29 -13.82
CA ASP A 247 -0.74 2.36 -13.56
C ASP A 247 -0.93 1.61 -12.23
N GLY A 248 -1.38 2.32 -11.19
CA GLY A 248 -1.69 1.77 -9.88
C GLY A 248 -2.83 0.76 -9.94
N PHE A 249 -3.92 1.09 -10.64
CA PHE A 249 -5.05 0.20 -10.86
C PHE A 249 -4.64 -1.09 -11.58
N GLU A 250 -3.91 -1.00 -12.69
CA GLU A 250 -3.43 -2.16 -13.43
C GLU A 250 -2.50 -3.03 -12.57
N THR A 251 -1.70 -2.40 -11.72
CA THR A 251 -0.87 -3.09 -10.72
C THR A 251 -1.73 -3.79 -9.66
N GLY A 252 -2.76 -3.13 -9.16
CA GLY A 252 -3.71 -3.68 -8.20
C GLY A 252 -4.48 -4.88 -8.75
N ARG A 253 -4.91 -4.83 -10.01
CA ARG A 253 -5.53 -5.98 -10.71
C ARG A 253 -4.59 -7.17 -10.77
N ARG A 254 -3.31 -6.96 -11.09
CA ARG A 254 -2.31 -8.03 -11.05
C ARG A 254 -2.16 -8.62 -9.65
N ALA A 255 -2.21 -7.80 -8.60
CA ALA A 255 -2.16 -8.26 -7.21
C ALA A 255 -3.37 -9.13 -6.84
N VAL A 256 -4.59 -8.70 -7.20
CA VAL A 256 -5.82 -9.46 -6.97
C VAL A 256 -5.76 -10.78 -7.72
N ALA A 257 -5.45 -10.75 -9.02
CA ALA A 257 -5.32 -11.95 -9.84
C ALA A 257 -4.23 -12.91 -9.33
N ALA A 258 -3.10 -12.40 -8.84
CA ALA A 258 -2.06 -13.23 -8.23
C ALA A 258 -2.54 -13.92 -6.95
N GLY A 259 -3.24 -13.20 -6.07
CA GLY A 259 -3.79 -13.81 -4.86
C GLY A 259 -4.89 -14.83 -5.15
N GLU A 260 -5.67 -14.65 -6.21
CA GLU A 260 -6.65 -15.65 -6.68
C GLU A 260 -5.95 -16.92 -7.18
N ARG A 261 -4.92 -16.79 -8.02
CA ARG A 261 -4.12 -17.95 -8.47
C ARG A 261 -3.48 -18.69 -7.28
N ILE A 262 -2.86 -17.97 -6.34
CA ILE A 262 -2.27 -18.59 -5.14
C ILE A 262 -3.35 -19.34 -4.34
N ARG A 263 -4.54 -18.75 -4.18
CA ARG A 263 -5.67 -19.38 -3.49
C ARG A 263 -6.11 -20.67 -4.18
N GLU A 264 -6.22 -20.66 -5.50
CA GLU A 264 -6.70 -21.81 -6.29
C GLU A 264 -5.65 -22.93 -6.37
N GLU A 265 -4.38 -22.59 -6.59
CA GLU A 265 -3.30 -23.57 -6.82
C GLU A 265 -2.67 -24.09 -5.53
N HIS A 266 -2.62 -23.27 -4.47
CA HIS A 266 -1.86 -23.56 -3.24
C HIS A 266 -2.67 -23.41 -1.95
N GLY A 267 -3.90 -22.91 -2.03
CA GLY A 267 -4.65 -22.46 -0.86
C GLY A 267 -4.00 -21.21 -0.23
N LEU A 268 -4.67 -20.62 0.77
CA LEU A 268 -4.12 -19.50 1.57
C LEU A 268 -3.85 -19.96 3.01
N ALA A 269 -2.92 -19.29 3.69
CA ALA A 269 -2.52 -19.69 5.04
C ALA A 269 -3.37 -19.01 6.12
N HIS A 270 -3.61 -19.70 7.25
CA HIS A 270 -4.24 -19.05 8.42
C HIS A 270 -3.23 -18.27 9.27
N GLN A 271 -1.93 -18.55 9.10
CA GLN A 271 -0.85 -17.87 9.80
C GLN A 271 0.38 -17.75 8.90
N VAL A 272 1.16 -16.69 9.09
CA VAL A 272 2.46 -16.53 8.42
C VAL A 272 3.44 -17.57 8.96
N SER A 273 4.21 -18.18 8.07
CA SER A 273 5.20 -19.21 8.39
C SER A 273 6.39 -19.14 7.44
N GLU A 274 7.39 -19.99 7.69
CA GLU A 274 8.55 -20.19 6.81
C GLU A 274 8.14 -20.53 5.37
N LYS A 275 6.98 -21.17 5.19
CA LYS A 275 6.52 -21.65 3.89
C LYS A 275 5.50 -20.75 3.22
N ARG A 276 4.80 -19.90 3.99
CA ARG A 276 3.66 -19.10 3.51
C ARG A 276 3.64 -17.70 4.14
N LEU A 277 3.46 -16.66 3.32
CA LEU A 277 3.31 -15.27 3.72
C LEU A 277 1.86 -14.77 3.62
N ILE A 278 1.08 -15.25 2.65
CA ILE A 278 -0.24 -14.67 2.37
C ILE A 278 -1.31 -15.38 3.20
N LEU A 279 -1.99 -14.57 4.03
CA LEU A 279 -3.09 -15.04 4.86
C LEU A 279 -4.37 -15.24 4.04
N VAL A 280 -5.32 -16.02 4.57
CA VAL A 280 -6.67 -16.20 3.99
C VAL A 280 -7.43 -14.88 3.77
N THR A 281 -7.07 -13.82 4.48
CA THR A 281 -7.62 -12.47 4.33
C THR A 281 -6.77 -11.55 3.43
N GLY A 282 -5.66 -12.05 2.88
CA GLY A 282 -4.62 -11.26 2.20
C GLY A 282 -5.08 -10.56 0.92
N LEU A 283 -6.18 -11.00 0.32
CA LEU A 283 -6.80 -10.39 -0.87
C LEU A 283 -7.56 -9.09 -0.57
N ARG A 284 -7.97 -8.85 0.67
CA ARG A 284 -8.82 -7.71 1.03
C ARG A 284 -8.11 -6.37 0.79
N ASN A 285 -6.85 -6.23 1.21
CA ASN A 285 -6.10 -4.98 1.03
C ASN A 285 -5.79 -4.66 -0.45
N PRO A 286 -5.32 -5.62 -1.28
CA PRO A 286 -5.21 -5.44 -2.73
C PRO A 286 -6.52 -4.98 -3.36
N ALA A 287 -7.64 -5.63 -3.02
CA ALA A 287 -8.95 -5.28 -3.54
C ALA A 287 -9.38 -3.86 -3.14
N ILE A 288 -9.21 -3.48 -1.86
CA ILE A 288 -9.50 -2.12 -1.36
C ILE A 288 -8.70 -1.07 -2.14
N MET A 289 -7.38 -1.25 -2.27
CA MET A 289 -6.52 -0.27 -2.94
C MET A 289 -6.82 -0.17 -4.44
N THR A 290 -7.17 -1.29 -5.08
CA THR A 290 -7.57 -1.31 -6.51
C THR A 290 -8.88 -0.54 -6.72
N CYS A 291 -9.89 -0.79 -5.88
CA CYS A 291 -11.15 -0.05 -5.90
C CYS A 291 -10.92 1.45 -5.69
N ARG A 292 -10.03 1.81 -4.76
CA ARG A 292 -9.69 3.20 -4.46
C ARG A 292 -9.02 3.91 -5.63
N ALA A 293 -8.06 3.26 -6.29
CA ALA A 293 -7.39 3.80 -7.47
C ALA A 293 -8.40 4.07 -8.60
N LEU A 294 -9.32 3.12 -8.84
CA LEU A 294 -10.38 3.25 -9.84
C LEU A 294 -11.32 4.43 -9.56
N LEU A 295 -11.80 4.58 -8.32
CA LEU A 295 -12.72 5.67 -7.98
C LEU A 295 -12.06 7.05 -8.12
N LEU A 296 -10.78 7.17 -7.77
CA LEU A 296 -10.01 8.40 -7.97
C LEU A 296 -9.82 8.70 -9.46
N ALA A 297 -9.42 7.71 -10.26
CA ALA A 297 -9.27 7.88 -11.71
C ALA A 297 -10.60 8.26 -12.37
N TYR A 298 -11.69 7.55 -12.01
CA TYR A 298 -13.05 7.83 -12.47
C TYR A 298 -13.46 9.28 -12.20
N SER A 299 -13.13 9.80 -11.02
CA SER A 299 -13.48 11.16 -10.61
C SER A 299 -12.64 12.24 -11.28
N LEU A 300 -11.46 11.88 -11.79
CA LEU A 300 -10.57 12.80 -12.49
C LEU A 300 -10.90 12.88 -13.99
N CYS A 301 -11.68 11.97 -14.56
CA CYS A 301 -12.04 11.98 -15.98
C CYS A 301 -12.63 13.33 -16.46
N PRO A 302 -13.59 13.98 -15.75
CA PRO A 302 -14.08 15.28 -16.19
C PRO A 302 -13.02 16.39 -16.14
N ALA A 303 -12.08 16.32 -15.18
CA ALA A 303 -10.95 17.27 -15.14
C ALA A 303 -9.94 17.02 -16.27
N MET A 304 -9.77 15.77 -16.70
CA MET A 304 -8.95 15.44 -17.87
C MET A 304 -9.59 15.99 -19.17
N ASP A 305 -10.91 15.92 -19.27
CA ASP A 305 -11.67 16.51 -20.38
C ASP A 305 -11.56 18.04 -20.41
N ASP A 306 -11.77 18.71 -19.27
CA ASP A 306 -11.60 20.17 -19.13
C ASP A 306 -10.15 20.62 -19.45
N ALA A 307 -9.16 19.78 -19.14
CA ALA A 307 -7.76 20.00 -19.51
C ALA A 307 -7.46 19.73 -21.00
N GLY A 308 -8.46 19.37 -21.82
CA GLY A 308 -8.32 19.11 -23.25
C GLY A 308 -7.53 17.83 -23.57
N ARG A 309 -7.51 16.86 -22.65
CA ARG A 309 -6.87 15.55 -22.86
C ARG A 309 -7.82 14.60 -23.59
N THR A 310 -7.26 13.65 -24.32
CA THR A 310 -8.03 12.59 -24.98
C THR A 310 -7.89 11.30 -24.19
N PRO A 311 -8.98 10.56 -23.93
CA PRO A 311 -8.89 9.27 -23.25
C PRO A 311 -8.14 8.27 -24.15
N VAL A 312 -7.31 7.42 -23.53
CA VAL A 312 -6.64 6.33 -24.25
C VAL A 312 -7.55 5.11 -24.22
N GLY A 313 -7.89 4.55 -25.39
CA GLY A 313 -8.70 3.33 -25.48
C GLY A 313 -10.22 3.53 -25.48
N ALA A 314 -10.71 4.76 -25.36
CA ALA A 314 -12.13 5.12 -25.45
C ALA A 314 -12.36 6.27 -26.44
N GLN A 315 -13.60 6.47 -26.88
CA GLN A 315 -13.96 7.57 -27.79
C GLN A 315 -14.17 8.88 -27.03
N THR A 316 -14.78 8.81 -25.85
CA THR A 316 -15.05 9.96 -24.99
C THR A 316 -14.66 9.67 -23.54
N TRP A 317 -14.47 10.72 -22.73
CA TRP A 317 -14.22 10.54 -21.30
C TRP A 317 -15.40 9.89 -20.57
N ALA A 318 -16.63 10.11 -21.04
CA ALA A 318 -17.82 9.44 -20.51
C ALA A 318 -17.77 7.92 -20.76
N ASP A 319 -17.36 7.50 -21.96
CA ASP A 319 -17.17 6.07 -22.27
C ASP A 319 -16.09 5.45 -21.38
N TYR A 320 -14.98 6.17 -21.19
CA TYR A 320 -13.89 5.74 -20.31
C TYR A 320 -14.35 5.61 -18.85
N GLN A 321 -15.16 6.55 -18.35
CA GLN A 321 -15.76 6.48 -17.02
C GLN A 321 -16.66 5.25 -16.85
N ALA A 322 -17.50 4.95 -17.85
CA ALA A 322 -18.34 3.76 -17.84
C ALA A 322 -17.50 2.47 -17.81
N GLU A 323 -16.38 2.44 -18.54
CA GLU A 323 -15.43 1.33 -18.51
C GLU A 323 -14.79 1.15 -17.12
N LEU A 324 -14.28 2.23 -16.51
CA LEU A 324 -13.71 2.19 -15.15
C LEU A 324 -14.72 1.70 -14.12
N LEU A 325 -15.98 2.14 -14.23
CA LEU A 325 -17.06 1.69 -13.36
C LEU A 325 -17.36 0.19 -13.55
N GLY A 326 -17.35 -0.29 -14.79
CA GLY A 326 -17.46 -1.74 -15.07
C GLY A 326 -16.31 -2.54 -14.46
N GLN A 327 -15.09 -2.00 -14.49
CA GLN A 327 -13.89 -2.62 -13.92
C GLN A 327 -13.86 -2.59 -12.39
N PHE A 328 -14.59 -1.67 -11.73
CA PHE A 328 -14.69 -1.59 -10.26
C PHE A 328 -15.31 -2.84 -9.63
N ASN A 329 -16.26 -3.47 -10.32
CA ASN A 329 -17.04 -4.59 -9.77
C ASN A 329 -16.19 -5.83 -9.46
N GLU A 330 -15.15 -6.10 -10.24
CA GLU A 330 -14.27 -7.27 -10.06
C GLU A 330 -13.52 -7.22 -8.71
N PRO A 331 -12.67 -6.22 -8.42
CA PRO A 331 -12.00 -6.13 -7.13
C PRO A 331 -12.98 -5.91 -5.98
N PHE A 332 -14.10 -5.20 -6.19
CA PHE A 332 -15.10 -5.01 -5.14
C PHE A 332 -15.75 -6.34 -4.71
N THR A 333 -16.09 -7.19 -5.67
CA THR A 333 -16.61 -8.54 -5.40
C THR A 333 -15.57 -9.40 -4.67
N ALA A 334 -14.29 -9.29 -5.03
CA ALA A 334 -13.21 -9.98 -4.33
C ALA A 334 -13.06 -9.51 -2.86
N LEU A 335 -13.24 -8.21 -2.58
CA LEU A 335 -13.25 -7.66 -1.23
C LEU A 335 -14.40 -8.20 -0.38
N CYS A 336 -15.60 -8.24 -0.96
CA CYS A 336 -16.83 -8.65 -0.25
C CYS A 336 -16.97 -10.17 -0.10
N ARG A 337 -16.13 -10.96 -0.78
CA ARG A 337 -16.20 -12.42 -0.70
C ARG A 337 -16.00 -12.91 0.75
N PRO A 338 -16.92 -13.73 1.29
CA PRO A 338 -16.73 -14.37 2.58
C PRO A 338 -15.45 -15.21 2.60
N VAL A 339 -14.75 -15.16 3.73
CA VAL A 339 -13.55 -15.97 3.96
C VAL A 339 -13.88 -16.91 5.11
N GLN A 340 -13.94 -18.21 4.88
CA GLN A 340 -14.34 -19.16 5.93
C GLN A 340 -13.15 -19.57 6.80
N LYS A 341 -13.40 -19.69 8.10
CA LYS A 341 -12.54 -20.35 9.08
C LYS A 341 -12.64 -21.89 8.94
N PRO A 342 -11.73 -22.65 9.55
CA PRO A 342 -11.81 -24.11 9.57
C PRO A 342 -13.10 -24.68 10.19
N ASP A 343 -13.76 -23.93 11.07
CA ASP A 343 -15.03 -24.29 11.71
C ASP A 343 -16.28 -23.93 10.86
N GLY A 344 -16.08 -23.38 9.66
CA GLY A 344 -17.14 -22.97 8.74
C GLY A 344 -17.71 -21.57 9.01
N ALA A 345 -17.33 -20.90 10.09
CA ALA A 345 -17.75 -19.53 10.36
C ALA A 345 -16.98 -18.53 9.49
N ASP A 346 -17.58 -17.37 9.20
CA ASP A 346 -16.89 -16.33 8.44
C ASP A 346 -15.79 -15.65 9.26
N TRP A 347 -14.69 -15.36 8.59
CA TRP A 347 -13.62 -14.52 9.08
C TRP A 347 -14.06 -13.06 8.96
N PRO A 348 -14.30 -12.35 10.07
CA PRO A 348 -14.86 -11.01 10.00
C PRO A 348 -13.90 -10.05 9.30
N LEU A 349 -14.45 -9.01 8.69
CA LEU A 349 -13.67 -7.82 8.34
C LEU A 349 -13.19 -7.17 9.64
N ASN A 350 -11.90 -6.82 9.72
CA ASN A 350 -11.39 -6.06 10.87
C ASN A 350 -11.93 -4.61 10.81
N LYS A 351 -11.65 -3.81 11.85
CA LYS A 351 -12.11 -2.41 11.93
C LYS A 351 -11.68 -1.60 10.70
N ASP A 352 -10.42 -1.71 10.27
CA ASP A 352 -9.90 -0.98 9.13
C ASP A 352 -10.55 -1.36 7.80
N HIS A 353 -10.74 -2.67 7.54
CA HIS A 353 -11.40 -3.15 6.32
C HIS A 353 -12.86 -2.66 6.25
N ARG A 354 -13.60 -2.69 7.38
CA ARG A 354 -14.97 -2.16 7.44
C ARG A 354 -15.01 -0.67 7.13
N ARG A 355 -14.12 0.12 7.75
CA ARG A 355 -13.98 1.54 7.46
C ARG A 355 -13.70 1.77 5.97
N SER A 356 -12.73 1.07 5.39
CA SER A 356 -12.40 1.22 3.97
C SER A 356 -13.55 0.82 3.05
N LEU A 357 -14.30 -0.22 3.38
CA LEU A 357 -15.48 -0.62 2.61
C LEU A 357 -16.56 0.47 2.60
N VAL A 358 -16.85 1.06 3.77
CA VAL A 358 -17.79 2.20 3.88
C VAL A 358 -17.27 3.41 3.10
N GLN A 359 -15.97 3.72 3.18
CA GLN A 359 -15.36 4.83 2.42
C GLN A 359 -15.50 4.63 0.91
N LEU A 360 -15.27 3.42 0.39
CA LEU A 360 -15.43 3.10 -1.02
C LEU A 360 -16.88 3.24 -1.48
N CYS A 361 -17.83 2.71 -0.69
CA CYS A 361 -19.26 2.81 -1.00
C CYS A 361 -19.77 4.26 -0.92
N LEU A 362 -19.33 5.03 0.08
CA LEU A 362 -19.69 6.44 0.23
C LEU A 362 -19.15 7.26 -0.94
N TYR A 363 -17.89 7.05 -1.30
CA TYR A 363 -17.31 7.69 -2.47
C TYR A 363 -18.15 7.34 -3.71
N LEU A 364 -18.35 6.05 -3.99
CA LEU A 364 -19.12 5.63 -5.16
C LEU A 364 -20.53 6.23 -5.17
N GLY A 365 -21.27 6.24 -4.05
CA GLY A 365 -22.59 6.87 -3.97
C GLY A 365 -22.58 8.39 -4.19
N LEU A 366 -21.46 9.05 -3.85
CA LEU A 366 -21.26 10.48 -4.12
C LEU A 366 -20.91 10.79 -5.58
N VAL A 367 -20.43 9.83 -6.37
CA VAL A 367 -20.08 10.09 -7.79
C VAL A 367 -20.96 9.34 -8.80
N THR A 368 -21.64 8.30 -8.37
CA THR A 368 -22.63 7.52 -9.15
C THR A 368 -23.87 7.25 -8.28
N PRO A 369 -24.76 8.24 -8.14
CA PRO A 369 -25.98 8.09 -7.33
C PRO A 369 -26.83 6.91 -7.81
N ARG A 370 -27.43 6.17 -6.87
CA ARG A 370 -28.26 4.98 -7.12
C ARG A 370 -27.53 3.80 -7.77
N HIS A 371 -26.21 3.77 -7.70
CA HIS A 371 -25.45 2.62 -8.16
C HIS A 371 -25.84 1.36 -7.36
N GLU A 372 -26.19 0.29 -8.07
CA GLU A 372 -26.46 -1.02 -7.49
C GLU A 372 -25.13 -1.75 -7.24
N LEU A 373 -24.87 -2.13 -5.99
CA LEU A 373 -23.66 -2.87 -5.65
C LEU A 373 -23.72 -4.29 -6.25
N PRO A 374 -22.59 -4.84 -6.74
CA PRO A 374 -22.56 -6.18 -7.34
C PRO A 374 -22.86 -7.30 -6.32
N CYS A 375 -22.81 -6.99 -5.03
CA CYS A 375 -23.24 -7.86 -3.94
C CYS A 375 -23.70 -7.02 -2.73
N PRO A 376 -24.63 -7.53 -1.91
CA PRO A 376 -25.01 -6.89 -0.65
C PRO A 376 -23.80 -6.71 0.26
N VAL A 377 -23.65 -5.51 0.82
CA VAL A 377 -22.58 -5.18 1.76
C VAL A 377 -23.17 -5.07 3.16
N VAL A 378 -22.82 -6.00 4.02
CA VAL A 378 -23.13 -5.95 5.46
C VAL A 378 -21.88 -5.49 6.19
N VAL A 379 -21.91 -4.28 6.74
CA VAL A 379 -20.77 -3.70 7.46
C VAL A 379 -20.79 -4.14 8.92
N ASP A 380 -21.93 -3.96 9.56
CA ASP A 380 -22.29 -4.42 10.90
C ASP A 380 -23.83 -4.40 11.05
N ASP A 381 -24.34 -4.66 12.26
CA ASP A 381 -25.78 -4.73 12.55
C ASP A 381 -26.54 -3.42 12.24
N SER A 382 -25.84 -2.30 12.08
CA SER A 382 -26.45 -0.98 11.86
C SER A 382 -26.41 -0.51 10.39
N LEU A 383 -25.66 -1.20 9.52
CA LEU A 383 -25.45 -0.72 8.15
C LEU A 383 -25.35 -1.88 7.14
N THR A 384 -26.39 -1.98 6.31
CA THR A 384 -26.46 -2.88 5.15
C THR A 384 -26.74 -2.07 3.89
N LEU A 385 -25.97 -2.31 2.84
CA LEU A 385 -26.01 -1.54 1.60
C LEU A 385 -26.32 -2.47 0.42
N HIS A 386 -27.24 -2.04 -0.44
CA HIS A 386 -27.60 -2.71 -1.69
C HIS A 386 -27.52 -1.73 -2.86
N VAL A 387 -28.10 -0.55 -2.66
CA VAL A 387 -28.11 0.57 -3.60
C VAL A 387 -27.51 1.78 -2.90
N LEU A 388 -26.70 2.54 -3.62
CA LEU A 388 -26.04 3.74 -3.10
C LEU A 388 -26.87 5.00 -3.40
N ASP A 389 -28.04 5.10 -2.79
CA ASP A 389 -28.90 6.29 -2.86
C ASP A 389 -28.58 7.33 -1.77
N ASP A 390 -29.36 8.42 -1.71
CA ASP A 390 -29.11 9.51 -0.75
C ASP A 390 -29.27 9.07 0.71
N ASP A 391 -30.17 8.12 1.00
CA ASP A 391 -30.34 7.55 2.35
C ASP A 391 -29.13 6.69 2.73
N ALA A 392 -28.60 5.91 1.79
CA ALA A 392 -27.37 5.16 1.97
C ALA A 392 -26.16 6.09 2.20
N VAL A 393 -26.03 7.17 1.42
CA VAL A 393 -24.98 8.20 1.60
C VAL A 393 -25.06 8.83 2.98
N GLU A 394 -26.26 9.19 3.43
CA GLU A 394 -26.50 9.76 4.76
C GLU A 394 -26.14 8.75 5.87
N ALA A 395 -26.58 7.50 5.75
CA ALA A 395 -26.30 6.45 6.72
C ALA A 395 -24.80 6.14 6.83
N MET A 396 -24.09 6.03 5.70
CA MET A 396 -22.63 5.85 5.67
C MET A 396 -21.89 7.04 6.27
N SER A 397 -22.35 8.27 6.00
CA SER A 397 -21.75 9.49 6.55
C SER A 397 -21.90 9.54 8.06
N ALA A 398 -23.10 9.25 8.58
CA ALA A 398 -23.37 9.14 10.01
C ALA A 398 -22.56 8.03 10.68
N TRP A 399 -22.44 6.87 10.02
CA TRP A 399 -21.65 5.74 10.51
C TRP A 399 -20.17 6.11 10.66
N LEU A 400 -19.57 6.78 9.68
CA LEU A 400 -18.17 7.22 9.75
C LEU A 400 -17.96 8.29 10.81
N ALA A 401 -18.91 9.23 10.95
CA ALA A 401 -18.85 10.33 11.92
C ALA A 401 -19.10 9.88 13.37
N ALA A 402 -19.65 8.68 13.60
CA ALA A 402 -19.95 8.20 14.94
C ALA A 402 -18.67 8.00 15.78
N GLU A 403 -18.75 8.36 17.06
CA GLU A 403 -17.71 8.04 18.04
C GLU A 403 -17.90 6.63 18.60
N VAL A 404 -16.84 5.83 18.56
CA VAL A 404 -16.78 4.46 19.10
C VAL A 404 -15.43 4.27 19.77
N ASP A 405 -15.42 3.69 20.97
CA ASP A 405 -14.21 3.43 21.75
C ASP A 405 -13.33 4.69 21.99
N GLY A 406 -13.96 5.86 22.12
CA GLY A 406 -13.26 7.13 22.41
C GLY A 406 -12.66 7.83 21.18
N GLY A 407 -13.01 7.41 19.97
CA GLY A 407 -12.62 8.10 18.73
C GLY A 407 -13.66 7.96 17.62
N GLN A 408 -13.61 8.85 16.63
CA GLN A 408 -14.44 8.75 15.43
C GLN A 408 -14.10 7.49 14.63
N ARG A 409 -15.10 6.78 14.09
CA ARG A 409 -14.87 5.55 13.31
C ARG A 409 -13.95 5.79 12.11
N GLY A 410 -14.08 6.94 11.44
CA GLY A 410 -13.18 7.34 10.37
C GLY A 410 -13.58 8.62 9.65
N ASP A 411 -12.83 8.92 8.59
CA ASP A 411 -13.07 10.02 7.66
C ASP A 411 -13.76 9.53 6.38
N ALA A 412 -14.19 10.45 5.51
CA ALA A 412 -14.66 10.14 4.15
C ALA A 412 -13.51 10.16 3.11
N ASN A 413 -12.28 9.98 3.56
CA ASN A 413 -11.09 9.86 2.73
C ASN A 413 -10.92 11.04 1.75
N THR A 414 -10.38 10.82 0.54
CA THR A 414 -10.13 11.88 -0.45
C THR A 414 -11.36 12.71 -0.78
N ILE A 415 -12.53 12.08 -0.93
CA ILE A 415 -13.77 12.80 -1.25
C ILE A 415 -14.25 13.66 -0.06
N GLY A 416 -13.87 13.29 1.16
CA GLY A 416 -14.05 14.10 2.36
C GLY A 416 -12.97 15.15 2.60
N THR A 417 -11.85 15.15 1.87
CA THR A 417 -10.73 16.07 2.15
C THR A 417 -10.41 17.00 0.99
N ALA A 418 -11.07 16.86 -0.15
CA ALA A 418 -10.70 17.59 -1.35
C ALA A 418 -10.69 19.12 -1.16
N SER A 419 -9.52 19.71 -1.43
CA SER A 419 -9.32 21.16 -1.53
C SER A 419 -8.85 21.60 -2.92
N MET A 420 -8.48 20.68 -3.80
CA MET A 420 -8.14 20.98 -5.20
C MET A 420 -9.39 21.40 -6.01
N PRO A 421 -9.45 22.64 -6.55
CA PRO A 421 -10.65 23.14 -7.23
C PRO A 421 -11.10 22.32 -8.45
N ALA A 422 -10.17 21.90 -9.31
CA ALA A 422 -10.49 21.07 -10.47
C ALA A 422 -11.09 19.71 -10.08
N PHE A 423 -10.61 19.09 -8.99
CA PHE A 423 -11.16 17.83 -8.51
C PHE A 423 -12.58 18.01 -7.94
N VAL A 424 -12.83 19.06 -7.15
CA VAL A 424 -14.17 19.37 -6.62
C VAL A 424 -15.17 19.50 -7.77
N LYS A 425 -14.83 20.28 -8.81
CA LYS A 425 -15.68 20.44 -10.01
C LYS A 425 -15.88 19.12 -10.75
N ALA A 426 -14.84 18.30 -10.85
CA ALA A 426 -14.94 17.01 -11.54
C ALA A 426 -15.84 16.01 -10.82
N VAL A 427 -15.80 15.97 -9.48
CA VAL A 427 -16.74 15.18 -8.67
C VAL A 427 -18.19 15.61 -8.94
N GLU A 428 -18.45 16.92 -9.03
CA GLU A 428 -19.78 17.45 -9.37
C GLU A 428 -20.22 17.10 -10.80
N ALA A 429 -19.29 17.17 -11.76
CA ALA A 429 -19.53 16.77 -13.14
C ALA A 429 -19.86 15.28 -13.27
N CYS A 430 -19.24 14.40 -12.45
CA CYS A 430 -19.59 12.97 -12.41
C CYS A 430 -21.05 12.73 -12.01
N ARG A 431 -21.65 13.63 -11.21
CA ARG A 431 -23.01 13.51 -10.69
C ARG A 431 -24.10 13.95 -11.67
N HIS A 432 -23.76 14.41 -12.88
CA HIS A 432 -24.73 15.00 -13.84
C HIS A 432 -25.75 14.00 -14.44
N ASP A 433 -25.98 12.85 -13.80
CA ASP A 433 -27.14 12.00 -14.03
C ASP A 433 -28.40 12.63 -13.37
N PRO A 434 -29.49 12.90 -14.13
CA PRO A 434 -30.68 13.64 -13.68
C PRO A 434 -31.46 13.10 -12.46
N GLY A 435 -31.03 12.00 -11.83
CA GLY A 435 -31.71 11.37 -10.68
C GLY A 435 -31.20 11.74 -9.28
N ALA A 436 -30.12 12.53 -9.15
CA ALA A 436 -29.50 12.81 -7.85
C ALA A 436 -30.15 14.00 -7.11
N ALA A 437 -30.60 13.80 -5.86
CA ALA A 437 -31.20 14.87 -5.06
C ALA A 437 -30.20 15.58 -4.12
N SER A 438 -29.08 14.95 -3.77
CA SER A 438 -28.01 15.58 -2.98
C SER A 438 -26.97 16.31 -3.84
N ASP A 439 -26.42 17.41 -3.33
CA ASP A 439 -25.34 18.19 -3.94
C ASP A 439 -24.04 17.91 -3.15
N TYR A 440 -22.95 17.58 -3.84
CA TYR A 440 -21.66 17.24 -3.21
C TYR A 440 -21.19 18.35 -2.26
N ARG A 441 -21.38 19.63 -2.63
CA ARG A 441 -21.02 20.76 -1.74
C ARG A 441 -21.86 20.77 -0.48
N LYS A 442 -23.17 20.56 -0.62
CA LYS A 442 -24.08 20.51 0.53
C LYS A 442 -23.71 19.36 1.45
N TRP A 443 -23.40 18.19 0.89
CA TRP A 443 -22.90 17.06 1.66
C TRP A 443 -21.60 17.42 2.40
N ARG A 444 -20.65 18.05 1.70
CA ARG A 444 -19.35 18.42 2.28
C ARG A 444 -19.46 19.45 3.41
N LEU A 445 -20.34 20.44 3.27
CA LEU A 445 -20.66 21.42 4.30
C LEU A 445 -21.45 20.84 5.49
N ARG A 446 -22.24 19.79 5.25
CA ARG A 446 -23.01 19.09 6.28
C ARG A 446 -22.13 18.19 7.16
N TRP A 447 -21.08 17.62 6.57
CA TRP A 447 -20.21 16.63 7.21
C TRP A 447 -18.76 17.09 7.34
N PRO A 448 -18.47 18.27 7.93
CA PRO A 448 -17.11 18.80 8.03
C PRO A 448 -16.17 17.86 8.79
N GLN A 449 -16.66 17.14 9.81
CA GLN A 449 -15.91 16.16 10.59
C GLN A 449 -15.46 14.92 9.80
N LEU A 450 -15.98 14.71 8.59
CA LEU A 450 -15.48 13.66 7.68
C LEU A 450 -14.23 14.10 6.90
N ASP A 451 -13.71 15.32 7.13
CA ASP A 451 -12.35 15.70 6.71
C ASP A 451 -11.33 14.96 7.58
N ARG A 452 -10.38 14.25 6.95
CA ARG A 452 -9.20 13.73 7.65
C ARG A 452 -8.43 14.83 8.37
N TYR A 453 -8.44 16.05 7.83
CA TYR A 453 -7.72 17.21 8.35
C TYR A 453 -8.62 18.15 9.16
N ALA A 454 -9.81 17.71 9.59
CA ALA A 454 -10.83 18.57 10.22
C ALA A 454 -10.30 19.32 11.46
N ALA A 455 -9.38 18.70 12.21
CA ALA A 455 -8.79 19.27 13.41
C ALA A 455 -7.68 20.31 13.13
N GLU A 456 -7.23 20.47 11.88
CA GLU A 456 -6.19 21.44 11.55
C GLU A 456 -6.73 22.89 11.64
N PRO A 457 -5.98 23.82 12.28
CA PRO A 457 -6.42 25.20 12.41
C PRO A 457 -6.76 25.88 11.07
N GLY A 458 -7.93 26.52 11.04
CA GLY A 458 -8.43 27.24 9.86
C GLY A 458 -8.91 26.35 8.70
N ARG A 459 -8.87 25.01 8.84
CA ARG A 459 -9.22 24.09 7.76
C ARG A 459 -10.68 24.23 7.33
N ALA A 460 -11.60 24.30 8.31
CA ALA A 460 -13.03 24.39 8.03
C ALA A 460 -13.39 25.66 7.25
N GLU A 461 -12.78 26.80 7.59
CA GLU A 461 -12.97 28.08 6.92
C GLU A 461 -12.44 28.03 5.48
N ARG A 462 -11.22 27.52 5.27
CA ARG A 462 -10.61 27.37 3.93
C ARG A 462 -11.47 26.47 3.03
N ILE A 463 -11.90 25.31 3.53
CA ILE A 463 -12.78 24.42 2.76
C ILE A 463 -14.10 25.11 2.42
N THR A 464 -14.71 25.83 3.36
CA THR A 464 -15.95 26.57 3.10
C THR A 464 -15.78 27.63 2.02
N GLU A 465 -14.65 28.34 2.00
CA GLU A 465 -14.31 29.32 0.97
C GLU A 465 -14.14 28.66 -0.39
N ILE A 466 -13.35 27.58 -0.49
CA ILE A 466 -13.14 26.82 -1.73
C ILE A 466 -14.48 26.35 -2.31
N LEU A 467 -15.37 25.81 -1.47
CA LEU A 467 -16.71 25.35 -1.89
C LEU A 467 -17.68 26.50 -2.24
N ARG A 468 -17.37 27.76 -1.92
CA ARG A 468 -18.14 28.92 -2.39
C ARG A 468 -17.59 29.46 -3.70
N GLU A 469 -16.27 29.53 -3.83
CA GLU A 469 -15.60 30.13 -4.99
C GLU A 469 -15.61 29.27 -6.25
N THR A 470 -15.76 27.95 -6.10
CA THR A 470 -15.85 27.03 -7.23
C THR A 470 -17.27 26.94 -7.83
N ALA A 471 -18.27 27.60 -7.24
CA ALA A 471 -19.69 27.56 -7.66
C ALA A 471 -19.90 28.54 -8.80
#